data_AF-A0A938EX31-F1
#
_entry.id   AF-A0A938EX31-F1
#
_cell.length_a   1.000
_cell.length_b   1.000
_cell.length_c   1.000
_cell.angle_alpha   90.00
_cell.angle_beta   90.00
_cell.angle_gamma   90.00
#
_symmetry.space_group_name_H-M   'P 1'
#
loop_
_entity.id
_entity.type
_entity.pdbx_description
1 polymer ?
#
loop_
_entity_poly.entity_id
_entity_poly.type
_entity_poly.pdbx_seq_one_letter_code
_entity_poly.pdbx_strand_id
1 'polypeptide(L)' 'MGEYVNKYDKNVIAKRLGYILEILEINNHPLILNLKQYVKDRYDLFDPTMLKEIKNKNSWRLIDNVGKNQILNIIKY' A
#
# COMPACT_ATOMS: atom_id res chain seq x y z
N MET A 1 7.08 -0.45 19.17
CA MET A 1 5.89 -1.01 18.48
C MET A 1 4.63 -0.13 18.62
N GLY A 2 4.37 0.51 19.77
CA GLY A 2 3.17 1.38 19.94
C GLY A 2 3.07 2.59 19.00
N GLU A 3 4.20 3.18 18.59
CA GLU A 3 4.19 4.28 17.61
C GLU A 3 3.76 3.84 16.21
N TYR A 4 3.96 2.58 15.83
CA TYR A 4 3.58 2.06 14.50
C TYR A 4 2.08 1.78 14.39
N VAL A 5 1.32 1.79 15.50
CA VAL A 5 -0.15 1.67 15.44
C VAL A 5 -0.78 3.05 15.56
N ASN A 6 -0.22 3.92 16.40
CA ASN A 6 -0.71 5.29 16.55
C ASN A 6 -0.38 6.22 15.35
N LYS A 7 0.68 5.93 14.58
CA LYS A 7 1.12 6.76 13.45
C LYS A 7 0.44 6.42 12.12
N TYR A 8 -0.14 5.22 11.99
CA TYR A 8 -0.81 4.82 10.76
C TYR A 8 -2.31 4.93 10.92
N ASP A 9 -2.78 6.10 10.52
CA ASP A 9 -4.15 6.35 10.13
C ASP A 9 -4.69 5.14 9.35
N LYS A 10 -5.84 4.60 9.77
CA LYS A 10 -6.57 3.49 9.14
C LYS A 10 -6.64 3.60 7.61
N ASN A 11 -6.64 4.84 7.11
CA ASN A 11 -6.58 5.17 5.69
C ASN A 11 -5.30 4.65 5.00
N VAL A 12 -4.14 4.86 5.61
CA VAL A 12 -2.83 4.45 5.06
C VAL A 12 -2.71 2.93 5.04
N ILE A 13 -3.18 2.26 6.10
CA ILE A 13 -3.18 0.79 6.18
C ILE A 13 -4.06 0.20 5.07
N ALA A 14 -5.28 0.74 4.91
CA ALA A 14 -6.21 0.27 3.88
C ALA A 14 -5.64 0.42 2.46
N LYS A 15 -5.00 1.57 2.17
CA LYS A 15 -4.31 1.81 0.90
C LYS A 15 -3.23 0.76 0.63
N ARG A 16 -2.37 0.48 1.63
CA ARG A 16 -1.26 -0.48 1.49
C ARG A 16 -1.77 -1.90 1.25
N LEU A 17 -2.76 -2.32 2.04
CA LEU A 17 -3.37 -3.63 1.89
C LEU A 17 -4.01 -3.78 0.49
N GLY A 18 -4.76 -2.78 0.04
CA GLY A 18 -5.36 -2.78 -1.28
C GLY A 18 -4.32 -2.89 -2.40
N TYR A 19 -3.23 -2.15 -2.30
CA TYR A 19 -2.15 -2.22 -3.29
C TYR A 19 -1.42 -3.57 -3.29
N ILE A 20 -1.20 -4.17 -2.13
CA ILE A 20 -0.61 -5.52 -2.02
C ILE A 20 -1.54 -6.56 -2.68
N LEU A 21 -2.85 -6.51 -2.41
CA LEU A 21 -3.82 -7.39 -3.05
C LEU A 21 -3.84 -7.22 -4.58
N GLU A 22 -3.73 -5.99 -5.07
CA GLU A 22 -3.62 -5.69 -6.51
C GLU A 22 -2.34 -6.25 -7.12
N ILE A 23 -1.19 -6.12 -6.44
CA ILE A 23 0.08 -6.70 -6.88
C ILE A 23 0.00 -8.23 -6.96
N LEU A 24 -0.68 -8.84 -5.99
CA LEU A 24 -0.84 -10.30 -5.90
C LEU A 24 -1.95 -10.85 -6.79
N GLU A 25 -2.64 -9.99 -7.55
CA GLU A 25 -3.78 -10.37 -8.39
C GLU A 25 -4.91 -11.08 -7.61
N ILE A 26 -5.04 -10.78 -6.31
CA ILE A 26 -6.08 -11.33 -5.43
C ILE A 26 -7.37 -10.53 -5.63
N ASN A 27 -8.26 -11.08 -6.46
CA ASN A 27 -9.51 -10.44 -6.85
C ASN A 27 -10.66 -10.69 -5.85
N ASN A 28 -10.50 -10.26 -4.59
CA ASN A 28 -11.58 -10.26 -3.60
C ASN A 28 -12.38 -8.94 -3.66
N HIS A 29 -13.38 -8.90 -4.53
CA HIS A 29 -14.13 -7.68 -4.83
C HIS A 29 -14.81 -7.03 -3.60
N PRO A 30 -15.49 -7.77 -2.71
CA PRO A 30 -16.07 -7.17 -1.49
C PRO A 30 -15.01 -6.51 -0.58
N LEU A 31 -13.87 -7.16 -0.40
CA LEU A 31 -12.77 -6.62 0.41
C LEU A 31 -12.18 -5.36 -0.22
N ILE A 32 -11.92 -5.39 -1.53
CA ILE A 32 -11.38 -4.25 -2.28
C ILE A 32 -12.32 -3.03 -2.18
N LEU A 33 -13.63 -3.24 -2.33
CA LEU A 33 -14.62 -2.16 -2.19
C LEU A 33 -14.59 -1.54 -0.79
N ASN A 34 -14.52 -2.38 0.26
CA ASN A 34 -14.43 -1.91 1.64
C ASN A 34 -13.16 -1.08 1.86
N LEU A 35 -12.01 -1.56 1.40
CA LEU A 35 -10.73 -0.85 1.51
C LEU A 35 -10.74 0.49 0.74
N LYS A 36 -11.39 0.54 -0.43
CA LYS A 36 -11.50 1.77 -1.23
C LYS A 36 -12.21 2.91 -0.49
N GLN A 37 -13.09 2.63 0.48
CA GLN A 37 -13.76 3.66 1.29
C GLN A 37 -12.77 4.50 2.11
N TYR A 38 -11.59 3.97 2.38
CA TYR A 38 -10.54 4.62 3.16
C TYR A 38 -9.49 5.32 2.29
N VAL A 39 -9.62 5.24 0.97
CA VAL A 39 -8.69 5.89 0.02
C VAL A 39 -9.05 7.37 -0.10
N LYS A 40 -8.32 8.21 0.65
CA LYS A 40 -8.37 9.67 0.54
C LYS A 40 -7.44 10.19 -0.57
N ASP A 41 -7.69 11.40 -1.05
CA ASP A 41 -6.97 12.02 -2.18
C ASP A 41 -5.47 12.24 -1.97
N ARG A 42 -5.00 12.33 -0.72
CA ARG A 42 -3.57 12.48 -0.43
C ARG A 42 -2.78 11.25 -0.87
N TYR A 43 -1.55 11.45 -1.32
CA TYR A 43 -0.62 10.36 -1.57
C TYR A 43 0.20 10.04 -0.32
N ASP A 44 0.30 8.76 0.03
CA ASP A 44 1.13 8.27 1.13
C ASP A 44 2.27 7.39 0.60
N LEU A 45 3.36 7.20 1.36
CA LEU A 45 4.42 6.26 0.98
C LEU A 45 3.97 4.82 1.22
N PHE A 46 4.30 3.93 0.29
CA PHE A 46 4.08 2.49 0.46
C PHE A 46 4.89 1.98 1.66
N ASP A 47 6.21 2.23 1.67
CA ASP A 47 7.06 2.01 2.83
C ASP A 47 7.63 3.34 3.33
N PRO A 48 7.23 3.84 4.51
CA PRO A 48 7.71 5.13 5.01
C PRO A 48 9.11 5.06 5.63
N THR A 49 9.69 3.87 5.77
CA THR A 49 11.05 3.66 6.30
C THR A 49 12.11 3.71 5.21
N MET A 50 11.72 3.55 3.94
CA MET A 50 12.62 3.66 2.80
C MET A 50 12.72 5.08 2.25
N LEU A 51 13.91 5.42 1.76
CA LEU A 51 14.18 6.70 1.10
C LEU A 51 13.31 6.87 -0.15
N LYS A 52 12.98 8.12 -0.46
CA LYS A 52 12.02 8.50 -1.51
C LYS A 52 12.68 8.50 -2.89
N GLU A 53 13.23 7.36 -3.31
CA GLU A 53 13.97 7.25 -4.58
C GLU A 53 13.08 6.80 -5.75
N ILE A 54 12.00 6.06 -5.51
CA ILE A 54 11.09 5.56 -6.57
C ILE A 54 9.78 6.38 -6.57
N LYS A 55 9.37 6.84 -7.77
CA LYS A 55 8.30 7.85 -7.98
C LYS A 55 7.00 7.27 -8.56
N ASN A 56 6.81 5.96 -8.56
CA ASN A 56 5.63 5.38 -9.19
C ASN A 56 4.39 5.59 -8.31
N LYS A 57 3.37 6.22 -8.87
CA LYS A 57 2.07 6.42 -8.21
C LYS A 57 1.11 5.33 -8.67
N ASN A 58 0.29 4.80 -7.77
CA ASN A 58 -0.71 3.80 -8.10
C ASN A 58 -2.15 4.27 -7.82
N SER A 59 -3.11 3.42 -8.22
CA SER A 59 -4.56 3.58 -8.04
C SER A 59 -4.98 3.78 -6.58
N TRP A 60 -4.22 3.25 -5.63
CA TRP A 60 -4.47 3.31 -4.18
C TRP A 60 -3.92 4.58 -3.53
N ARG A 61 -3.50 5.57 -4.34
CA ARG A 61 -2.89 6.82 -3.85
C ARG A 61 -1.64 6.55 -3.00
N LEU A 62 -0.84 5.57 -3.38
CA LEU A 62 0.49 5.38 -2.80
C LEU A 62 1.58 5.75 -3.79
N ILE A 63 2.68 6.24 -3.23
CA ILE A 63 3.97 6.32 -3.90
C ILE A 63 4.68 5.01 -3.61
N ASP A 64 4.83 4.17 -4.62
CA ASP A 64 5.61 2.94 -4.56
C ASP A 64 7.10 3.30 -4.53
N ASN A 65 7.64 3.30 -3.31
CA ASN A 65 9.06 3.56 -3.03
C ASN A 65 9.87 2.29 -2.71
N VAL A 66 9.27 1.11 -2.87
CA VAL A 66 9.91 -0.21 -2.73
C VAL A 66 10.13 -0.84 -4.11
N GLY A 67 9.19 -0.62 -5.02
CA GLY A 67 9.17 -1.19 -6.35
C GLY A 67 8.39 -2.50 -6.37
N LYS A 68 7.30 -2.53 -7.15
CA LYS A 68 6.46 -3.72 -7.40
C LYS A 68 7.26 -5.02 -7.60
N ASN A 69 8.34 -4.97 -8.37
CA ASN A 69 9.17 -6.16 -8.65
C ASN A 69 9.88 -6.71 -7.40
N GLN A 70 10.29 -5.84 -6.46
CA GLN A 70 10.89 -6.30 -5.20
C GLN A 70 9.84 -6.99 -4.32
N ILE A 71 8.63 -6.44 -4.24
CA ILE A 71 7.52 -7.04 -3.49
C ILE A 71 7.21 -8.45 -4.03
N LEU A 72 7.12 -8.61 -5.35
CA LEU A 72 6.90 -9.92 -5.98
C LEU A 72 8.04 -10.91 -5.74
N ASN A 73 9.29 -10.43 -5.68
CA ASN A 73 10.44 -11.29 -5.41
C ASN A 73 10.47 -11.83 -3.98
N ILE A 74 9.98 -11.08 -2.99
CA ILE A 74 9.93 -11.52 -1.57
C ILE A 74 8.95 -12.69 -1.40
N ILE A 75 7.85 -12.71 -2.15
CA ILE A 75 6.74 -13.66 -1.99
C ILE A 75 7.03 -15.01 -2.70
N LYS A 76 8.03 -15.06 -3.57
CA LYS A 76 8.41 -16.29 -4.31
C LYS A 76 9.29 -17.26 -3.50
N TYR A 77 9.57 -16.97 -2.23
CA TYR A 77 10.24 -17.87 -1.29
C TYR A 77 9.24 -18.52 -0.34
#